data_AF-A0A944C462-F1
#
_entry.id   AF-A0A944C462-F1
#
_cell.length_a   1.000
_cell.length_b   1.000
_cell.length_c   1.000
_cell.angle_alpha   90.00
_cell.angle_beta   90.00
_cell.angle_gamma   90.00
#
_symmetry.space_group_name_H-M   'P 1'
#
loop_
_entity.id
_entity.type
_entity.pdbx_description
1 polymer ?
#
loop_
_entity_poly.entity_id
_entity_poly.type
_entity_poly.pdbx_seq_one_letter_code
_entity_poly.pdbx_strand_id
1 'polypeptide(L)'
;FGDESLSSRPMGRVIEPLSAMGARIEAQGGTLPAHVLPAQAPLSAAHYDSPKASAQVKSAVLLAGLQAGGTTSVTEPAKSRDHTERLLPAFGVPVEVDGLTVSVTGPARLHAHDMSAPGDPSSAAFLAVIAAVLEDSELTVENVALNPTRTGAFAVLERMGADISYANERLEGAEPVGDVHVAFGPQLMGTVVTPEEIPTLVDEVPVLAIAAAAAQGETVFQGAGELRVKESDRFAAVIEGLAAFDVRAWGEGDELHIQGTGEPLYLLGDALADEDSLQLPTYHDHRLAMTWYLMGLATEAPVVLDDASCVSGSWPSFYADIEGLM
;
A
#
# COMPACT_ATOMS: atom_id res chain seq x y z
N PHE A 1 -17.14 14.67 -9.93
CA PHE A 1 -17.76 13.52 -9.25
C PHE A 1 -16.75 12.39 -9.25
N GLY A 2 -16.72 11.57 -8.19
CA GLY A 2 -16.00 10.30 -8.17
C GLY A 2 -16.98 9.13 -8.32
N ASP A 3 -16.47 7.90 -8.25
CA ASP A 3 -17.32 6.73 -7.97
C ASP A 3 -17.91 6.79 -6.55
N GLU A 4 -18.70 5.79 -6.17
CA GLU A 4 -19.36 5.74 -4.86
C GLU A 4 -18.35 5.71 -3.70
N SER A 5 -17.30 4.88 -3.82
CA SER A 5 -16.24 4.77 -2.82
C SER A 5 -15.54 6.12 -2.61
N LEU A 6 -15.03 6.75 -3.67
CA LEU A 6 -14.34 8.03 -3.59
C LEU A 6 -15.25 9.17 -3.12
N SER A 7 -16.55 9.12 -3.47
CA SER A 7 -17.51 10.15 -3.08
C SER A 7 -17.89 10.10 -1.60
N SER A 8 -17.65 8.99 -0.92
CA SER A 8 -17.82 8.87 0.54
C SER A 8 -16.63 9.40 1.35
N ARG A 9 -15.47 9.62 0.69
CA ARG A 9 -14.21 9.92 1.38
C ARG A 9 -14.11 11.40 1.77
N PRO A 10 -13.62 11.71 2.99
CA PRO A 10 -13.46 13.09 3.45
C PRO A 10 -12.31 13.80 2.71
N MET A 11 -12.60 14.97 2.15
CA MET A 11 -11.65 15.81 1.41
C MET A 11 -11.09 16.97 2.26
N GLY A 12 -11.61 17.17 3.47
CA GLY A 12 -11.21 18.25 4.40
C GLY A 12 -9.70 18.33 4.61
N ARG A 13 -9.03 17.18 4.78
CA ARG A 13 -7.57 17.09 4.98
C ARG A 13 -6.72 17.73 3.87
N VAL A 14 -7.26 17.85 2.66
CA VAL A 14 -6.61 18.53 1.52
C VAL A 14 -7.16 19.94 1.35
N ILE A 15 -8.47 20.12 1.51
CA ILE A 15 -9.14 21.41 1.32
C ILE A 15 -8.66 22.44 2.35
N GLU A 16 -8.51 22.05 3.60
CA GLU A 16 -8.11 22.94 4.70
C GLU A 16 -6.75 23.62 4.46
N PRO A 17 -5.64 22.89 4.23
CA PRO A 17 -4.35 23.54 4.00
C PRO A 17 -4.32 24.35 2.71
N LEU A 18 -4.97 23.89 1.63
CA LEU A 18 -5.05 24.66 0.38
C LEU A 18 -5.84 25.96 0.55
N SER A 19 -6.93 25.92 1.33
CA SER A 19 -7.73 27.12 1.62
C SER A 19 -6.95 28.11 2.47
N ALA A 20 -6.12 27.64 3.41
CA ALA A 20 -5.20 28.48 4.18
C ALA A 20 -4.14 29.18 3.30
N MET A 21 -3.76 28.57 2.18
CA MET A 21 -2.90 29.19 1.15
C MET A 21 -3.67 30.19 0.24
N GLY A 22 -4.99 30.33 0.40
CA GLY A 22 -5.83 31.23 -0.39
C GLY A 22 -6.58 30.56 -1.55
N ALA A 23 -6.54 29.22 -1.67
CA ALA A 23 -7.36 28.51 -2.65
C ALA A 23 -8.85 28.58 -2.27
N ARG A 24 -9.73 28.53 -3.27
CA ARG A 24 -11.18 28.49 -3.06
C ARG A 24 -11.70 27.14 -3.53
N ILE A 25 -12.06 26.28 -2.58
CA ILE A 25 -12.56 24.94 -2.85
C ILE A 25 -13.86 24.74 -2.08
N GLU A 26 -14.93 24.43 -2.80
CA GLU A 26 -16.25 24.17 -2.22
C GLU A 26 -16.57 22.68 -2.35
N ALA A 27 -16.84 22.00 -1.22
CA ALA A 27 -17.20 20.59 -1.18
C ALA A 27 -18.43 20.41 -0.28
N GLN A 28 -19.52 19.87 -0.83
CA GLN A 28 -20.75 19.69 -0.07
C GLN A 28 -20.55 18.59 0.98
N GLY A 29 -20.77 18.92 2.26
CA GLY A 29 -20.56 17.96 3.35
C GLY A 29 -19.10 17.52 3.55
N GLY A 30 -18.14 18.19 2.92
CA GLY A 30 -16.72 17.86 3.02
C GLY A 30 -16.27 16.66 2.18
N THR A 31 -17.12 16.11 1.31
CA THR A 31 -16.80 15.02 0.37
C THR A 31 -17.02 15.46 -1.08
N LEU A 32 -16.82 14.56 -2.05
CA LEU A 32 -17.12 14.89 -3.46
C LEU A 32 -18.63 15.02 -3.70
N PRO A 33 -19.04 15.84 -4.69
CA PRO A 33 -18.21 16.65 -5.59
C PRO A 33 -17.55 17.86 -4.90
N ALA A 34 -16.31 18.13 -5.29
CA ALA A 34 -15.59 19.34 -4.92
C ALA A 34 -15.41 20.26 -6.14
N HIS A 35 -15.58 21.56 -5.95
CA HIS A 35 -15.46 22.61 -6.95
C HIS A 35 -14.25 23.49 -6.62
N VAL A 36 -13.25 23.48 -7.50
CA VAL A 36 -12.10 24.41 -7.41
C VAL A 36 -12.48 25.68 -8.17
N LEU A 37 -12.61 26.79 -7.45
CA LEU A 37 -13.00 28.09 -7.98
C LEU A 37 -11.77 28.97 -8.21
N PRO A 38 -11.86 29.98 -9.11
CA PRO A 38 -10.81 30.98 -9.24
C PRO A 38 -10.51 31.65 -7.89
N ALA A 39 -9.23 31.62 -7.49
CA ALA A 39 -8.74 32.34 -6.33
C ALA A 39 -8.91 33.85 -6.53
N GLN A 40 -9.18 34.58 -5.44
CA GLN A 40 -9.35 36.05 -5.49
C GLN A 40 -8.01 36.81 -5.54
N ALA A 41 -6.93 36.15 -5.16
CA ALA A 41 -5.56 36.64 -5.18
C ALA A 41 -4.61 35.46 -5.49
N PRO A 42 -3.34 35.71 -5.86
CA PRO A 42 -2.33 34.66 -5.94
C PRO A 42 -2.23 33.87 -4.63
N LEU A 43 -1.89 32.58 -4.74
CA LEU A 43 -1.68 31.74 -3.55
C LEU A 43 -0.50 32.26 -2.74
N SER A 44 -0.61 32.13 -1.42
CA SER A 44 0.46 32.47 -0.47
C SER A 44 1.21 31.22 -0.07
N ALA A 45 2.53 31.32 0.02
CA ALA A 45 3.34 30.24 0.55
C ALA A 45 3.04 30.04 2.05
N ALA A 46 3.10 28.80 2.51
CA ALA A 46 2.73 28.46 3.87
C ALA A 46 3.61 27.32 4.43
N HIS A 47 3.78 27.31 5.75
CA HIS A 47 4.24 26.13 6.48
C HIS A 47 3.02 25.40 7.03
N TYR A 48 2.88 24.12 6.72
CA TYR A 48 1.77 23.28 7.17
C TYR A 48 2.28 22.10 7.99
N ASP A 49 1.93 22.10 9.28
CA ASP A 49 2.13 20.95 10.15
C ASP A 49 0.97 19.97 9.98
N SER A 50 1.23 18.87 9.29
CA SER A 50 0.21 17.85 9.05
C SER A 50 -0.06 17.04 10.31
N PRO A 51 -1.32 16.83 10.71
CA PRO A 51 -1.65 16.03 11.90
C PRO A 51 -1.42 14.52 11.70
N LYS A 52 -1.25 14.06 10.45
CA LYS A 52 -1.03 12.65 10.10
C LYS A 52 0.01 12.55 8.98
N ALA A 53 0.78 11.46 8.94
CA ALA A 53 1.63 11.17 7.79
C ALA A 53 0.75 10.83 6.58
N SER A 54 0.74 11.70 5.57
CA SER A 54 -0.09 11.54 4.38
C SER A 54 0.58 12.15 3.16
N ALA A 55 1.19 11.26 2.35
CA ALA A 55 1.84 11.65 1.11
C ALA A 55 0.91 12.42 0.16
N GLN A 56 -0.40 12.14 0.17
CA GLN A 56 -1.39 12.85 -0.64
C GLN A 56 -1.57 14.31 -0.19
N VAL A 57 -1.68 14.55 1.12
CA VAL A 57 -1.82 15.91 1.66
C VAL A 57 -0.53 16.70 1.44
N LYS A 58 0.62 16.11 1.76
CA LYS A 58 1.94 16.70 1.48
C LYS A 58 2.07 17.08 0.01
N SER A 59 1.80 16.14 -0.90
CA SER A 59 1.91 16.39 -2.34
C SER A 59 0.99 17.51 -2.81
N ALA A 60 -0.26 17.56 -2.34
CA ALA A 60 -1.20 18.62 -2.70
C ALA A 60 -0.69 20.01 -2.29
N VAL A 61 -0.16 20.14 -1.06
CA VAL A 61 0.38 21.41 -0.54
C VAL A 61 1.65 21.82 -1.30
N LEU A 62 2.59 20.90 -1.54
CA LEU A 62 3.81 21.18 -2.29
C LEU A 62 3.49 21.60 -3.74
N LEU A 63 2.57 20.89 -4.42
CA LEU A 63 2.15 21.24 -5.78
C LEU A 63 1.47 22.61 -5.84
N ALA A 64 0.66 22.99 -4.85
CA ALA A 64 0.12 24.34 -4.74
C ALA A 64 1.23 25.38 -4.47
N GLY A 65 2.25 25.00 -3.69
CA GLY A 65 3.43 25.80 -3.40
C GLY A 65 4.22 26.19 -4.64
N LEU A 66 4.21 25.36 -5.70
CA LEU A 66 4.84 25.69 -6.97
C LEU A 66 4.25 26.94 -7.64
N GLN A 67 3.02 27.31 -7.32
CA GLN A 67 2.32 28.48 -7.85
C GLN A 67 2.29 29.65 -6.86
N ALA A 68 2.68 29.43 -5.61
CA ALA A 68 2.71 30.44 -4.57
C ALA A 68 4.05 31.20 -4.57
N GLY A 69 4.04 32.49 -4.25
CA GLY A 69 5.28 33.24 -4.08
C GLY A 69 5.93 32.96 -2.73
N GLY A 70 7.17 32.45 -2.72
CA GLY A 70 7.92 32.11 -1.51
C GLY A 70 8.09 30.61 -1.29
N THR A 71 8.49 30.22 -0.07
CA THR A 71 8.76 28.82 0.29
C THR A 71 7.54 28.22 1.00
N THR A 72 7.02 27.13 0.44
CA THR A 72 5.96 26.33 1.04
C THR A 72 6.58 25.06 1.62
N SER A 73 6.21 24.75 2.86
CA SER A 73 6.78 23.64 3.62
C SER A 73 5.68 22.78 4.23
N VAL A 74 5.91 21.47 4.34
CA VAL A 74 5.03 20.51 5.01
C VAL A 74 5.84 19.70 5.99
N THR A 75 5.41 19.68 7.25
CA THR A 75 5.98 18.80 8.29
C THR A 75 5.00 17.67 8.59
N GLU A 76 5.46 16.42 8.53
CA GLU A 76 4.66 15.25 8.88
C GLU A 76 5.11 14.67 10.24
N PRO A 77 4.23 13.95 10.98
CA PRO A 77 4.62 13.30 12.23
C PRO A 77 5.46 12.04 12.03
N ALA A 78 5.43 11.47 10.82
CA ALA A 78 6.25 10.34 10.39
C ALA A 78 6.48 10.42 8.88
N LYS A 79 7.50 9.72 8.38
CA LYS A 79 7.82 9.73 6.95
C LYS A 79 6.74 8.99 6.17
N SER A 80 6.07 9.69 5.24
CA SER A 80 5.21 9.07 4.23
C SER A 80 5.97 8.85 2.91
N ARG A 81 5.30 8.27 1.90
CA ARG A 81 5.86 8.09 0.55
C ARG A 81 6.45 9.40 0.00
N ASP A 82 7.60 9.31 -0.68
CA ASP A 82 8.41 10.45 -1.11
C ASP A 82 8.51 10.62 -2.65
N HIS A 83 7.58 10.03 -3.40
CA HIS A 83 7.57 10.09 -4.88
C HIS A 83 7.50 11.53 -5.41
N THR A 84 6.73 12.42 -4.79
CA THR A 84 6.63 13.83 -5.22
C THR A 84 7.97 14.54 -5.05
N GLU A 85 8.64 14.30 -3.93
CA GLU A 85 9.95 14.86 -3.60
C GLU A 85 11.06 14.36 -4.53
N ARG A 86 10.96 13.09 -4.97
CA ARG A 86 11.90 12.49 -5.93
C ARG A 86 11.67 12.98 -7.35
N LEU A 87 10.41 13.15 -7.75
CA LEU A 87 10.05 13.53 -9.12
C LEU A 87 10.26 15.01 -9.39
N LEU A 88 9.89 15.90 -8.48
CA LEU A 88 10.00 17.35 -8.71
C LEU A 88 11.40 17.81 -9.17
N PRO A 89 12.52 17.32 -8.61
CA PRO A 89 13.87 17.64 -9.11
C PRO A 89 14.10 17.21 -10.56
N ALA A 90 13.55 16.07 -11.00
CA ALA A 90 13.64 15.62 -12.39
C ALA A 90 12.92 16.57 -13.37
N PHE A 91 11.87 17.26 -12.88
CA PHE A 91 11.15 18.31 -13.61
C PHE A 91 11.74 19.72 -13.37
N GLY A 92 12.93 19.83 -12.78
CA GLY A 92 13.65 21.08 -12.59
C GLY A 92 13.22 21.90 -11.37
N VAL A 93 12.51 21.31 -10.41
CA VAL A 93 12.11 21.96 -9.17
C VAL A 93 12.92 21.38 -8.01
N PRO A 94 13.86 22.14 -7.42
CA PRO A 94 14.56 21.71 -6.22
C PRO A 94 13.59 21.49 -5.07
N VAL A 95 13.82 20.40 -4.32
CA VAL A 95 13.07 20.06 -3.10
C VAL A 95 14.07 20.01 -1.96
N GLU A 96 13.77 20.70 -0.87
CA GLU A 96 14.56 20.65 0.36
C GLU A 96 13.87 19.72 1.35
N VAL A 97 14.62 18.80 1.93
CA VAL A 97 14.14 17.86 2.96
C VAL A 97 15.00 18.03 4.21
N ASP A 98 14.39 18.45 5.31
CA ASP A 98 15.00 18.58 6.63
C ASP A 98 14.21 17.77 7.66
N GLY A 99 14.73 16.59 8.01
CA GLY A 99 14.04 15.63 8.86
C GLY A 99 12.70 15.18 8.26
N LEU A 100 11.60 15.59 8.91
CA LEU A 100 10.22 15.32 8.47
C LEU A 100 9.56 16.51 7.75
N THR A 101 10.34 17.57 7.48
CA THR A 101 9.87 18.77 6.78
C THR A 101 10.32 18.73 5.32
N VAL A 102 9.39 18.90 4.40
CA VAL A 102 9.65 18.98 2.96
C VAL A 102 9.25 20.35 2.44
N SER A 103 10.09 21.00 1.64
CA SER A 103 9.87 22.35 1.16
C SER A 103 10.11 22.51 -0.35
N VAL A 104 9.32 23.39 -0.97
CA VAL A 104 9.49 23.87 -2.34
C VAL A 104 9.39 25.39 -2.38
N THR A 105 10.12 26.02 -3.29
CA THR A 105 10.05 27.49 -3.48
C THR A 105 9.39 27.81 -4.82
N GLY A 106 8.32 28.60 -4.76
CA GLY A 106 7.59 29.09 -5.93
C GLY A 106 7.74 30.60 -6.16
N PRO A 107 7.26 31.10 -7.33
CA PRO A 107 6.68 30.31 -8.41
C PRO A 107 7.76 29.53 -9.20
N ALA A 108 7.49 28.27 -9.51
CA ALA A 108 8.41 27.38 -10.20
C ALA A 108 7.86 26.95 -11.57
N ARG A 109 8.75 26.74 -12.55
CA ARG A 109 8.39 26.21 -13.86
C ARG A 109 8.89 24.78 -13.98
N LEU A 110 7.99 23.86 -14.30
CA LEU A 110 8.33 22.47 -14.59
C LEU A 110 8.87 22.36 -16.02
N HIS A 111 9.91 21.54 -16.19
CA HIS A 111 10.48 21.17 -17.47
C HIS A 111 10.15 19.71 -17.79
N ALA A 112 9.77 19.44 -19.03
CA ALA A 112 9.49 18.07 -19.46
C ALA A 112 10.73 17.19 -19.28
N HIS A 113 10.52 15.95 -18.84
CA HIS A 113 11.55 14.95 -18.60
C HIS A 113 11.07 13.59 -19.08
N ASP A 114 11.94 12.84 -19.76
CA ASP A 114 11.66 11.46 -20.14
C ASP A 114 11.89 10.54 -18.94
N MET A 115 10.92 9.69 -18.63
CA MET A 115 11.03 8.74 -17.53
C MET A 115 10.32 7.43 -17.85
N SER A 116 10.86 6.36 -17.29
CA SER A 116 10.22 5.05 -17.22
C SER A 116 9.54 4.90 -15.86
N ALA A 117 8.34 4.34 -15.84
CA ALA A 117 7.64 4.03 -14.60
C ALA A 117 8.11 2.65 -14.12
N PRO A 118 8.66 2.53 -12.89
CA PRO A 118 9.05 1.24 -12.36
C PRO A 118 7.82 0.38 -12.04
N GLY A 119 8.04 -0.93 -11.95
CA GLY A 119 7.05 -1.90 -11.49
C GLY A 119 6.58 -1.59 -10.07
N ASP A 120 5.30 -1.82 -9.81
CA ASP A 120 4.69 -1.48 -8.53
C ASP A 120 5.10 -2.49 -7.43
N PRO A 121 5.79 -2.05 -6.36
CA PRO A 121 6.16 -2.92 -5.25
C PRO A 121 4.92 -3.51 -4.54
N SER A 122 3.77 -2.83 -4.61
CA SER A 122 2.52 -3.36 -4.06
C SER A 122 2.06 -4.62 -4.80
N SER A 123 2.11 -4.64 -6.13
CA SER A 123 1.76 -5.83 -6.92
C SER A 123 2.83 -6.92 -6.79
N ALA A 124 4.11 -6.53 -6.80
CA ALA A 124 5.22 -7.46 -6.60
C ALA A 124 5.17 -8.15 -5.22
N ALA A 125 4.62 -7.50 -4.18
CA ALA A 125 4.43 -8.11 -2.87
C ALA A 125 3.47 -9.32 -2.90
N PHE A 126 2.43 -9.30 -3.76
CA PHE A 126 1.54 -10.46 -3.92
C PHE A 126 2.29 -11.68 -4.46
N LEU A 127 3.14 -11.47 -5.47
CA LEU A 127 4.01 -12.52 -6.03
C LEU A 127 5.05 -12.99 -5.00
N ALA A 128 5.68 -12.07 -4.29
CA ALA A 128 6.67 -12.40 -3.27
C ALA A 128 6.07 -13.24 -2.13
N VAL A 129 4.90 -12.86 -1.62
CA VAL A 129 4.23 -13.62 -0.56
C VAL A 129 3.89 -15.03 -1.05
N ILE A 130 3.25 -15.18 -2.22
CA ILE A 130 2.81 -16.50 -2.67
C ILE A 130 4.00 -17.43 -2.94
N ALA A 131 5.08 -16.92 -3.54
CA ALA A 131 6.31 -17.68 -3.73
C ALA A 131 6.98 -18.08 -2.41
N ALA A 132 6.89 -17.23 -1.37
CA ALA A 132 7.46 -17.53 -0.06
C ALA A 132 6.69 -18.63 0.70
N VAL A 133 5.40 -18.85 0.41
CA VAL A 133 4.55 -19.80 1.16
C VAL A 133 4.25 -21.10 0.41
N LEU A 134 4.28 -21.11 -0.92
CA LEU A 134 4.06 -22.31 -1.72
C LEU A 134 5.34 -23.13 -1.83
N GLU A 135 5.25 -24.42 -1.51
CA GLU A 135 6.36 -25.36 -1.68
C GLU A 135 6.84 -25.39 -3.14
N ASP A 136 8.13 -25.66 -3.33
CA ASP A 136 8.79 -25.74 -4.65
C ASP A 136 8.67 -24.47 -5.53
N SER A 137 8.31 -23.32 -4.94
CA SER A 137 8.17 -22.05 -5.66
C SER A 137 9.46 -21.22 -5.67
N GLU A 138 9.74 -20.61 -6.82
CA GLU A 138 10.85 -19.67 -7.06
C GLU A 138 10.46 -18.72 -8.19
N LEU A 139 10.58 -17.41 -7.96
CA LEU A 139 10.32 -16.41 -9.00
C LEU A 139 11.23 -15.20 -8.90
N THR A 140 11.35 -14.47 -10.00
CA THR A 140 11.97 -13.15 -10.05
C THR A 140 10.96 -12.16 -10.64
N VAL A 141 10.65 -11.12 -9.88
CA VAL A 141 9.88 -9.97 -10.37
C VAL A 141 10.87 -8.91 -10.83
N GLU A 142 10.92 -8.68 -12.13
CA GLU A 142 11.85 -7.72 -12.74
C GLU A 142 11.37 -6.27 -12.56
N ASN A 143 12.33 -5.35 -12.51
CA ASN A 143 12.10 -3.90 -12.57
C ASN A 143 11.14 -3.33 -11.51
N VAL A 144 11.18 -3.83 -10.28
CA VAL A 144 10.36 -3.36 -9.15
C VAL A 144 10.94 -2.08 -8.58
N ALA A 145 10.08 -1.11 -8.21
CA ALA A 145 10.52 0.07 -7.46
C ALA A 145 10.97 -0.34 -6.05
N LEU A 146 12.24 -0.08 -5.73
CA LEU A 146 12.87 -0.38 -4.44
C LEU A 146 12.88 0.83 -3.50
N ASN A 147 11.90 1.72 -3.64
CA ASN A 147 11.81 2.92 -2.81
C ASN A 147 11.60 2.50 -1.33
N PRO A 148 12.48 2.90 -0.38
CA PRO A 148 12.38 2.48 1.02
C PRO A 148 11.07 2.84 1.71
N THR A 149 10.31 3.80 1.17
CA THR A 149 8.97 4.17 1.67
C THR A 149 7.85 3.25 1.15
N ARG A 150 8.20 2.22 0.37
CA ARG A 150 7.28 1.28 -0.31
C ARG A 150 7.69 -0.20 -0.20
N THR A 151 8.90 -0.50 0.27
CA THR A 151 9.45 -1.87 0.30
C THR A 151 9.29 -2.56 1.65
N GLY A 152 8.47 -2.01 2.56
CA GLY A 152 8.31 -2.55 3.91
C GLY A 152 7.83 -4.01 3.92
N ALA A 153 6.98 -4.40 2.96
CA ALA A 153 6.51 -5.79 2.85
C ALA A 153 7.65 -6.79 2.57
N PHE A 154 8.60 -6.45 1.71
CA PHE A 154 9.77 -7.30 1.45
C PHE A 154 10.67 -7.41 2.69
N ALA A 155 10.88 -6.30 3.41
CA ALA A 155 11.65 -6.29 4.65
C ALA A 155 10.98 -7.14 5.76
N VAL A 156 9.65 -7.13 5.84
CA VAL A 156 8.89 -8.00 6.75
C VAL A 156 9.04 -9.46 6.35
N LEU A 157 8.86 -9.81 5.08
CA LEU A 157 9.04 -11.19 4.61
C LEU A 157 10.45 -11.73 4.85
N GLU A 158 11.49 -10.93 4.56
CA GLU A 158 12.88 -11.27 4.86
C GLU A 158 13.08 -11.50 6.37
N ARG A 159 12.51 -10.62 7.21
CA ARG A 159 12.54 -10.77 8.68
C ARG A 159 11.81 -12.02 9.16
N MET A 160 10.73 -12.43 8.47
CA MET A 160 10.03 -13.68 8.74
C MET A 160 10.84 -14.90 8.28
N GLY A 161 11.92 -14.72 7.50
CA GLY A 161 12.79 -15.81 7.04
C GLY A 161 12.50 -16.29 5.61
N ALA A 162 11.78 -15.52 4.81
CA ALA A 162 11.66 -15.80 3.38
C ALA A 162 13.02 -15.65 2.67
N ASP A 163 13.29 -16.48 1.67
CA ASP A 163 14.48 -16.34 0.82
C ASP A 163 14.22 -15.24 -0.21
N ILE A 164 14.71 -14.04 0.10
CA ILE A 164 14.56 -12.85 -0.75
C ILE A 164 15.95 -12.29 -1.07
N SER A 165 16.18 -12.00 -2.34
CA SER A 165 17.38 -11.28 -2.78
C SER A 165 17.08 -10.25 -3.86
N TYR A 166 17.96 -9.27 -3.98
CA TYR A 166 17.82 -8.16 -4.91
C TYR A 166 18.95 -8.21 -5.94
N ALA A 167 18.61 -7.97 -7.21
CA ALA A 167 19.56 -7.93 -8.32
C ALA A 167 19.30 -6.72 -9.23
N ASN A 168 20.26 -6.41 -10.10
CA ASN A 168 20.13 -5.36 -11.12
C ASN A 168 19.67 -3.98 -10.57
N GLU A 169 20.09 -3.65 -9.35
CA GLU A 169 19.78 -2.40 -8.68
C GLU A 169 20.34 -1.20 -9.44
N ARG A 170 19.49 -0.22 -9.72
CA ARG A 170 19.82 1.00 -10.45
C ARG A 170 18.87 2.14 -10.08
N LEU A 171 19.12 3.31 -10.64
CA LEU A 171 18.19 4.44 -10.59
C LEU A 171 17.48 4.58 -11.94
N GLU A 172 16.15 4.62 -11.92
CA GLU A 172 15.33 5.12 -13.04
C GLU A 172 14.82 6.52 -12.67
N GLY A 173 15.47 7.54 -13.24
CA GLY A 173 15.34 8.91 -12.76
C GLY A 173 15.84 9.02 -11.32
N ALA A 174 14.94 9.31 -10.38
CA ALA A 174 15.23 9.43 -8.95
C ALA A 174 14.67 8.27 -8.11
N GLU A 175 14.00 7.29 -8.75
CA GLU A 175 13.48 6.11 -8.09
C GLU A 175 14.51 4.98 -8.14
N PRO A 176 14.84 4.34 -7.00
CA PRO A 176 15.61 3.11 -7.00
C PRO A 176 14.74 1.97 -7.54
N VAL A 177 15.33 1.14 -8.39
CA VAL A 177 14.65 0.01 -9.03
C VAL A 177 15.58 -1.20 -9.08
N GLY A 178 15.04 -2.40 -9.09
CA GLY A 178 15.80 -3.63 -9.24
C GLY A 178 14.88 -4.83 -9.39
N ASP A 179 15.47 -6.01 -9.53
CA ASP A 179 14.74 -7.26 -9.63
C ASP A 179 14.67 -7.90 -8.25
N VAL A 180 13.48 -8.37 -7.87
CA VAL A 180 13.22 -9.02 -6.59
C VAL A 180 13.08 -10.52 -6.84
N HIS A 181 14.07 -11.28 -6.37
CA HIS A 181 14.02 -12.73 -6.39
C HIS A 181 13.44 -13.24 -5.07
N VAL A 182 12.51 -14.19 -5.14
CA VAL A 182 11.86 -14.80 -3.98
C VAL A 182 11.69 -16.29 -4.21
N ALA A 183 12.04 -17.08 -3.21
CA ALA A 183 11.82 -18.52 -3.19
C ALA A 183 11.08 -18.97 -1.92
N PHE A 184 10.58 -20.20 -1.96
CA PHE A 184 9.88 -20.84 -0.86
C PHE A 184 10.67 -20.75 0.46
N GLY A 185 10.02 -20.23 1.50
CA GLY A 185 10.56 -20.14 2.85
C GLY A 185 10.04 -21.30 3.71
N PRO A 186 10.80 -22.39 3.91
CA PRO A 186 10.30 -23.60 4.58
C PRO A 186 9.94 -23.41 6.05
N GLN A 187 10.39 -22.32 6.68
CA GLN A 187 10.17 -22.03 8.10
C GLN A 187 10.02 -20.53 8.31
N LEU A 188 8.90 -19.96 7.87
CA LEU A 188 8.57 -18.58 8.20
C LEU A 188 8.29 -18.45 9.70
N MET A 189 8.80 -17.39 10.34
CA MET A 189 8.61 -17.09 11.76
C MET A 189 7.74 -15.85 11.91
N GLY A 190 6.85 -15.87 12.90
CA GLY A 190 6.05 -14.70 13.27
C GLY A 190 6.93 -13.53 13.72
N THR A 191 6.49 -12.30 13.44
CA THR A 191 7.24 -11.09 13.76
C THR A 191 6.33 -9.95 14.24
N VAL A 192 6.91 -8.95 14.91
CA VAL A 192 6.25 -7.66 15.13
C VAL A 192 6.56 -6.73 13.96
N VAL A 193 5.55 -6.02 13.47
CA VAL A 193 5.65 -4.90 12.54
C VAL A 193 5.29 -3.63 13.32
N THR A 194 6.24 -2.71 13.45
CA THR A 194 6.07 -1.55 14.33
C THR A 194 5.24 -0.43 13.69
N PRO A 195 4.68 0.52 14.47
CA PRO A 195 3.91 1.63 13.92
C PRO A 195 4.67 2.49 12.92
N GLU A 196 6.00 2.57 13.03
CA GLU A 196 6.87 3.32 12.11
C GLU A 196 7.04 2.61 10.75
N GLU A 197 6.91 1.28 10.71
CA GLU A 197 6.99 0.48 9.50
C GLU A 197 5.67 0.49 8.72
N ILE A 198 4.52 0.56 9.41
CA ILE A 198 3.18 0.50 8.78
C ILE A 198 3.03 1.46 7.59
N PRO A 199 3.43 2.74 7.64
CA PRO A 199 3.30 3.65 6.49
C PRO A 199 3.96 3.13 5.20
N THR A 200 4.97 2.26 5.32
CA THR A 200 5.72 1.71 4.19
C THR A 200 5.11 0.45 3.57
N LEU A 201 4.15 -0.18 4.26
CA LEU A 201 3.54 -1.46 3.86
C LEU A 201 2.02 -1.57 4.15
N VAL A 202 1.37 -0.47 4.52
CA VAL A 202 -0.03 -0.46 4.99
C VAL A 202 -0.99 -1.10 3.98
N ASP A 203 -0.70 -0.98 2.68
CA ASP A 203 -1.57 -1.56 1.67
C ASP A 203 -1.26 -3.05 1.42
N GLU A 204 -0.15 -3.57 1.93
CA GLU A 204 0.34 -4.94 1.80
C GLU A 204 0.00 -5.82 3.02
N VAL A 205 -0.52 -5.24 4.11
CA VAL A 205 -0.96 -6.01 5.29
C VAL A 205 -1.91 -7.17 4.93
N PRO A 206 -2.91 -7.02 4.03
CA PRO A 206 -3.76 -8.14 3.65
C PRO A 206 -2.99 -9.32 3.06
N VAL A 207 -2.05 -9.08 2.13
CA VAL A 207 -1.28 -10.18 1.53
C VAL A 207 -0.25 -10.75 2.51
N LEU A 208 0.40 -9.91 3.32
CA LEU A 208 1.29 -10.37 4.40
C LEU A 208 0.56 -11.26 5.43
N ALA A 209 -0.76 -11.13 5.56
CA ALA A 209 -1.56 -12.00 6.41
C ALA A 209 -1.48 -13.49 6.00
N ILE A 210 -1.26 -13.78 4.71
CA ILE A 210 -1.03 -15.15 4.21
C ILE A 210 0.30 -15.69 4.73
N ALA A 211 1.38 -14.92 4.60
CA ALA A 211 2.68 -15.30 5.17
C ALA A 211 2.62 -15.45 6.69
N ALA A 212 1.88 -14.55 7.37
CA ALA A 212 1.67 -14.62 8.82
C ALA A 212 0.87 -15.87 9.24
N ALA A 213 -0.10 -16.29 8.42
CA ALA A 213 -0.86 -17.52 8.64
C ALA A 213 0.02 -18.77 8.52
N ALA A 214 0.96 -18.79 7.56
CA ALA A 214 1.89 -19.90 7.37
C ALA A 214 3.01 -19.94 8.42
N ALA A 215 3.32 -18.81 9.07
CA ALA A 215 4.47 -18.69 9.94
C ALA A 215 4.32 -19.43 11.28
N GLN A 216 5.45 -19.84 11.87
CA GLN A 216 5.50 -20.34 13.24
C GLN A 216 5.41 -19.17 14.23
N GLY A 217 4.42 -19.22 15.11
CA GLY A 217 4.23 -18.21 16.15
C GLY A 217 3.30 -17.08 15.73
N GLU A 218 3.38 -15.96 16.44
CA GLU A 218 2.46 -14.83 16.27
C GLU A 218 3.11 -13.72 15.44
N THR A 219 2.35 -13.18 14.50
CA THR A 219 2.68 -11.92 13.80
C THR A 219 1.76 -10.81 14.30
N VAL A 220 2.34 -9.65 14.64
CA VAL A 220 1.60 -8.50 15.18
C VAL A 220 1.87 -7.27 14.33
N PHE A 221 0.83 -6.69 13.74
CA PHE A 221 0.89 -5.39 13.04
C PHE A 221 0.43 -4.28 13.98
N GLN A 222 1.37 -3.53 14.54
CA GLN A 222 1.09 -2.45 15.48
C GLN A 222 0.76 -1.16 14.76
N GLY A 223 -0.32 -0.47 15.15
CA GLY A 223 -0.71 0.80 14.51
C GLY A 223 -1.37 0.64 13.14
N ALA A 224 -2.05 -0.50 12.92
CA ALA A 224 -2.75 -0.83 11.69
C ALA A 224 -4.15 -0.17 11.55
N GLY A 225 -4.49 0.80 12.40
CA GLY A 225 -5.81 1.45 12.41
C GLY A 225 -6.21 2.13 11.09
N GLU A 226 -5.25 2.59 10.28
CA GLU A 226 -5.51 3.19 8.95
C GLU A 226 -6.14 2.18 7.97
N LEU A 227 -6.02 0.87 8.20
CA LEU A 227 -6.69 -0.17 7.39
C LEU A 227 -8.22 -0.07 7.43
N ARG A 228 -8.79 0.48 8.50
CA ARG A 228 -10.25 0.59 8.70
C ARG A 228 -10.92 1.61 7.78
N VAL A 229 -10.13 2.51 7.20
CA VAL A 229 -10.61 3.67 6.40
C VAL A 229 -10.06 3.66 4.98
N LYS A 230 -9.71 2.47 4.47
CA LYS A 230 -9.26 2.26 3.09
C LYS A 230 -10.47 2.18 2.14
N GLU A 231 -10.35 1.44 1.04
CA GLU A 231 -11.48 1.18 0.12
C GLU A 231 -12.61 0.43 0.83
N SER A 232 -12.23 -0.45 1.76
CA SER A 232 -13.07 -1.17 2.72
C SER A 232 -12.44 -1.14 4.12
N ASP A 233 -13.12 -1.70 5.13
CA ASP A 233 -12.49 -2.01 6.42
C ASP A 233 -11.61 -3.27 6.25
N ARG A 234 -10.40 -3.07 5.74
CA ARG A 234 -9.41 -4.15 5.52
C ARG A 234 -9.02 -4.85 6.82
N PHE A 235 -9.11 -4.16 7.96
CA PHE A 235 -8.75 -4.72 9.26
C PHE A 235 -9.75 -5.82 9.65
N ALA A 236 -11.04 -5.52 9.58
CA ALA A 236 -12.09 -6.50 9.86
C ALA A 236 -12.09 -7.62 8.83
N ALA A 237 -11.97 -7.28 7.54
CA ALA A 237 -11.97 -8.25 6.47
C ALA A 237 -10.83 -9.27 6.58
N VAL A 238 -9.63 -8.87 6.99
CA VAL A 238 -8.52 -9.81 7.20
C VAL A 238 -8.81 -10.80 8.32
N ILE A 239 -9.39 -10.33 9.44
CA ILE A 239 -9.74 -11.20 10.57
C ILE A 239 -10.82 -12.21 10.16
N GLU A 240 -11.88 -11.73 9.51
CA GLU A 240 -13.01 -12.56 9.06
C GLU A 240 -12.57 -13.56 7.98
N GLY A 241 -11.76 -13.11 7.02
CA GLY A 241 -11.26 -13.94 5.93
C GLY A 241 -10.34 -15.06 6.44
N LEU A 242 -9.39 -14.76 7.31
CA LEU A 242 -8.51 -15.78 7.90
C LEU A 242 -9.28 -16.80 8.74
N ALA A 243 -10.32 -16.36 9.47
CA ALA A 243 -11.16 -17.27 10.24
C ALA A 243 -11.90 -18.29 9.35
N ALA A 244 -12.21 -17.96 8.09
CA ALA A 244 -12.81 -18.88 7.14
C ALA A 244 -11.87 -20.04 6.74
N PHE A 245 -10.55 -19.87 6.94
CA PHE A 245 -9.53 -20.89 6.73
C PHE A 245 -9.05 -21.52 8.07
N ASP A 246 -9.83 -21.37 9.15
CA ASP A 246 -9.47 -21.79 10.51
C ASP A 246 -8.16 -21.17 11.06
N VAL A 247 -7.72 -20.04 10.50
CA VAL A 247 -6.57 -19.28 11.00
C VAL A 247 -7.05 -18.25 12.01
N ARG A 248 -6.46 -18.28 13.22
CA ARG A 248 -6.85 -17.37 14.30
C ARG A 248 -6.21 -16.00 14.11
N ALA A 249 -7.04 -14.98 13.90
CA ALA A 249 -6.66 -13.58 13.94
C ALA A 249 -7.59 -12.77 14.86
N TRP A 250 -7.08 -11.69 15.47
CA TRP A 250 -7.89 -10.80 16.30
C TRP A 250 -7.30 -9.39 16.34
N GLY A 251 -8.10 -8.42 16.80
CA GLY A 251 -7.66 -7.04 16.99
C GLY A 251 -7.59 -6.65 18.46
N GLU A 252 -6.53 -5.94 18.84
CA GLU A 252 -6.41 -5.26 20.14
C GLU A 252 -6.18 -3.76 19.90
N GLY A 253 -7.27 -2.99 19.91
CA GLY A 253 -7.23 -1.57 19.51
C GLY A 253 -6.86 -1.42 18.03
N ASP A 254 -5.69 -0.83 17.78
CA ASP A 254 -5.12 -0.64 16.44
C ASP A 254 -4.07 -1.72 16.08
N GLU A 255 -3.92 -2.75 16.91
CA GLU A 255 -3.03 -3.89 16.65
C GLU A 255 -3.79 -5.05 16.02
N LEU A 256 -3.30 -5.56 14.89
CA LEU A 256 -3.80 -6.77 14.26
C LEU A 256 -2.86 -7.94 14.59
N HIS A 257 -3.40 -8.97 15.22
CA HIS A 257 -2.69 -10.17 15.63
C HIS A 257 -3.11 -11.35 14.76
N ILE A 258 -2.13 -12.11 14.29
CA ILE A 258 -2.35 -13.34 13.52
C ILE A 258 -1.50 -14.44 14.16
N GLN A 259 -2.17 -15.47 14.65
CA GLN A 259 -1.51 -16.67 15.14
C GLN A 259 -1.30 -17.62 13.96
N GLY A 260 -0.06 -17.73 13.51
CA GLY A 260 0.30 -18.62 12.42
C GLY A 260 0.26 -20.09 12.84
N THR A 261 0.03 -20.96 11.86
CA THR A 261 -0.08 -22.41 12.00
C THR A 261 1.28 -23.06 12.25
N GLY A 262 2.35 -22.47 11.68
CA GLY A 262 3.68 -23.06 11.63
C GLY A 262 3.78 -24.29 10.72
N GLU A 263 2.76 -24.52 9.89
CA GLU A 263 2.61 -25.69 9.02
C GLU A 263 2.24 -25.22 7.59
N PRO A 264 2.57 -26.00 6.55
CA PRO A 264 2.17 -25.68 5.19
C PRO A 264 0.67 -25.44 5.04
N LEU A 265 0.30 -24.40 4.29
CA LEU A 265 -1.10 -23.94 4.21
C LEU A 265 -2.03 -24.94 3.52
N TYR A 266 -1.54 -25.82 2.63
CA TYR A 266 -2.36 -26.86 1.99
C TYR A 266 -3.02 -27.81 3.00
N LEU A 267 -2.42 -27.99 4.19
CA LEU A 267 -3.00 -28.80 5.27
C LEU A 267 -4.28 -28.19 5.85
N LEU A 268 -4.49 -26.88 5.70
CA LEU A 268 -5.75 -26.23 6.06
C LEU A 268 -6.87 -26.62 5.07
N GLY A 269 -6.57 -26.70 3.77
CA GLY A 269 -7.56 -27.11 2.77
C GLY A 269 -8.01 -28.56 2.95
N ASP A 270 -7.09 -29.46 3.32
CA ASP A 270 -7.44 -30.85 3.67
C ASP A 270 -8.49 -30.93 4.79
N ALA A 271 -8.42 -30.02 5.77
CA ALA A 271 -9.40 -29.94 6.86
C ALA A 271 -10.76 -29.37 6.40
N LEU A 272 -10.76 -28.64 5.28
CA LEU A 272 -11.92 -27.97 4.69
C LEU A 272 -12.51 -28.75 3.50
N ALA A 273 -12.00 -29.94 3.19
CA ALA A 273 -12.32 -30.70 1.99
C ALA A 273 -13.79 -31.15 1.86
N ASP A 274 -14.56 -31.12 2.95
CA ASP A 274 -15.99 -31.44 2.97
C ASP A 274 -16.92 -30.23 2.68
N GLU A 275 -16.36 -29.01 2.53
CA GLU A 275 -17.12 -27.79 2.22
C GLU A 275 -17.23 -27.57 0.68
N ASP A 276 -18.42 -27.22 0.18
CA ASP A 276 -18.65 -27.02 -1.27
C ASP A 276 -17.82 -25.86 -1.86
N SER A 277 -17.62 -24.78 -1.08
CA SER A 277 -16.70 -23.66 -1.34
C SER A 277 -16.71 -22.63 -0.20
N LEU A 278 -15.57 -22.00 0.05
CA LEU A 278 -15.48 -20.83 0.94
C LEU A 278 -15.90 -19.56 0.20
N GLN A 279 -16.91 -18.87 0.73
CA GLN A 279 -17.41 -17.61 0.18
C GLN A 279 -16.69 -16.43 0.85
N LEU A 280 -15.83 -15.74 0.12
CA LEU A 280 -15.00 -14.66 0.66
C LEU A 280 -15.45 -13.30 0.08
N PRO A 281 -15.94 -12.37 0.93
CA PRO A 281 -16.30 -11.04 0.49
C PRO A 281 -15.07 -10.21 0.16
N THR A 282 -15.12 -9.53 -0.98
CA THR A 282 -14.08 -8.60 -1.47
C THR A 282 -14.35 -7.17 -1.03
N TYR A 283 -15.60 -6.82 -0.73
CA TYR A 283 -16.03 -5.46 -0.42
C TYR A 283 -15.64 -4.44 -1.52
N HIS A 284 -15.60 -4.89 -2.78
CA HIS A 284 -15.08 -4.13 -3.93
C HIS A 284 -13.62 -3.66 -3.78
N ASP A 285 -12.85 -4.31 -2.90
CA ASP A 285 -11.45 -4.03 -2.63
C ASP A 285 -10.55 -5.04 -3.36
N HIS A 286 -9.87 -4.55 -4.40
CA HIS A 286 -8.98 -5.35 -5.24
C HIS A 286 -7.91 -6.09 -4.43
N ARG A 287 -7.45 -5.54 -3.30
CA ARG A 287 -6.40 -6.17 -2.50
C ARG A 287 -6.90 -7.36 -1.71
N LEU A 288 -8.13 -7.29 -1.20
CA LEU A 288 -8.78 -8.43 -0.56
C LEU A 288 -9.06 -9.53 -1.57
N ALA A 289 -9.56 -9.18 -2.76
CA ALA A 289 -9.79 -10.14 -3.84
C ALA A 289 -8.52 -10.88 -4.27
N MET A 290 -7.40 -10.17 -4.49
CA MET A 290 -6.11 -10.80 -4.79
C MET A 290 -5.61 -11.67 -3.62
N THR A 291 -5.75 -11.20 -2.38
CA THR A 291 -5.34 -11.94 -1.17
C THR A 291 -6.09 -13.26 -1.04
N TRP A 292 -7.42 -13.24 -1.15
CA TRP A 292 -8.24 -14.45 -0.97
C TRP A 292 -8.10 -15.45 -2.11
N TYR A 293 -7.86 -14.96 -3.33
CA TYR A 293 -7.50 -15.84 -4.43
C TYR A 293 -6.18 -16.59 -4.16
N LEU A 294 -5.13 -15.87 -3.75
CA LEU A 294 -3.84 -16.48 -3.41
C LEU A 294 -3.92 -17.38 -2.17
N MET A 295 -4.74 -17.03 -1.17
CA MET A 295 -4.98 -17.89 -0.01
C MET A 295 -5.66 -19.20 -0.42
N GLY A 296 -6.64 -19.14 -1.34
CA GLY A 296 -7.26 -20.33 -1.91
C GLY A 296 -6.25 -21.22 -2.64
N LEU A 297 -5.34 -20.62 -3.42
CA LEU A 297 -4.25 -21.37 -4.04
C LEU A 297 -3.30 -21.99 -3.01
N ALA A 298 -2.89 -21.22 -2.01
CA ALA A 298 -1.96 -21.69 -0.96
C ALA A 298 -2.54 -22.80 -0.07
N THR A 299 -3.85 -22.80 0.10
CA THR A 299 -4.57 -23.81 0.88
C THR A 299 -5.12 -24.95 0.04
N GLU A 300 -5.10 -24.86 -1.29
CA GLU A 300 -5.84 -25.74 -2.21
C GLU A 300 -7.36 -25.79 -1.95
N ALA A 301 -7.91 -24.82 -1.20
CA ALA A 301 -9.33 -24.75 -0.87
C ALA A 301 -10.14 -24.08 -2.01
N PRO A 302 -11.35 -24.58 -2.33
CA PRO A 302 -12.22 -23.94 -3.31
C PRO A 302 -12.75 -22.60 -2.77
N VAL A 303 -12.20 -21.49 -3.25
CA VAL A 303 -12.63 -20.12 -2.88
C VAL A 303 -13.50 -19.50 -3.97
N VAL A 304 -14.61 -18.89 -3.56
CA VAL A 304 -15.48 -18.09 -4.42
C VAL A 304 -15.50 -16.66 -3.89
N LEU A 305 -15.11 -15.72 -4.75
CA LEU A 305 -15.15 -14.29 -4.47
C LEU A 305 -16.50 -13.70 -4.91
N ASP A 306 -17.08 -12.83 -4.10
CA ASP A 306 -18.34 -12.14 -4.43
C ASP A 306 -18.19 -11.17 -5.63
N ASP A 307 -17.02 -10.56 -5.81
CA ASP A 307 -16.66 -9.68 -6.92
C ASP A 307 -15.17 -9.83 -7.31
N ALA A 308 -14.86 -10.88 -8.08
CA ALA A 308 -13.52 -11.05 -8.66
C ALA A 308 -13.12 -9.92 -9.64
N SER A 309 -14.09 -9.17 -10.18
CA SER A 309 -13.80 -8.17 -11.22
C SER A 309 -13.10 -6.92 -10.70
N CYS A 310 -13.19 -6.64 -9.39
CA CYS A 310 -12.58 -5.47 -8.76
C CYS A 310 -11.04 -5.45 -8.89
N VAL A 311 -10.39 -6.62 -9.06
CA VAL A 311 -8.93 -6.73 -9.29
C VAL A 311 -8.48 -5.91 -10.51
N SER A 312 -9.33 -5.82 -11.54
CA SER A 312 -9.03 -5.11 -12.80
C SER A 312 -8.78 -3.61 -12.63
N GLY A 313 -9.20 -3.01 -11.50
CA GLY A 313 -8.88 -1.62 -11.18
C GLY A 313 -7.38 -1.38 -10.93
N SER A 314 -6.62 -2.44 -10.62
CA SER A 314 -5.19 -2.37 -10.31
C SER A 314 -4.32 -3.28 -11.20
N TRP A 315 -4.76 -4.52 -11.44
CA TRP A 315 -4.01 -5.53 -12.17
C TRP A 315 -4.97 -6.32 -13.08
N PRO A 316 -5.29 -5.80 -14.28
CA PRO A 316 -6.26 -6.40 -15.19
C PRO A 316 -6.00 -7.87 -15.57
N SER A 317 -4.73 -8.24 -15.70
CA SER A 317 -4.29 -9.60 -16.09
C SER A 317 -4.02 -10.52 -14.90
N PHE A 318 -4.28 -10.10 -13.66
CA PHE A 318 -3.86 -10.82 -12.44
C PHE A 318 -4.13 -12.33 -12.49
N TYR A 319 -5.38 -12.75 -12.71
CA TYR A 319 -5.73 -14.16 -12.73
C TYR A 319 -4.99 -14.94 -13.81
N ALA A 320 -4.88 -14.39 -15.01
CA ALA A 320 -4.16 -15.01 -16.12
C ALA A 320 -2.65 -15.07 -15.87
N ASP A 321 -2.09 -14.04 -15.22
CA ASP A 321 -0.68 -13.99 -14.88
C ASP A 321 -0.35 -15.02 -13.79
N ILE A 322 -1.19 -15.15 -12.75
CA ILE A 322 -1.01 -16.18 -11.72
C ILE A 322 -1.20 -17.59 -12.29
N GLU A 323 -2.23 -17.82 -13.12
CA GLU A 323 -2.40 -19.11 -13.82
C GLU A 323 -1.23 -19.46 -14.73
N GLY A 324 -0.57 -18.46 -15.33
CA GLY A 324 0.62 -18.67 -16.17
C GLY A 324 1.91 -19.00 -15.39
N LEU A 325 1.90 -18.82 -14.06
CA LEU A 325 3.02 -19.14 -13.17
C LEU A 325 2.89 -20.52 -12.51
N MET A 326 1.69 -21.12 -12.52
CA MET A 326 1.40 -22.47 -12.01
C MET A 326 1.69 -23.56 -13.05
#